data_AF-A0A060X8Y0-F1
#
_entry.id   AF-A0A060X8Y0-F1
#
_cell.length_a   1.000
_cell.length_b   1.000
_cell.length_c   1.000
_cell.angle_alpha   90.00
_cell.angle_beta   90.00
_cell.angle_gamma   90.00
#
_symmetry.space_group_name_H-M   'P 1'
#
loop_
_entity.id
_entity.type
_entity.pdbx_description
1 polymer ?
#
loop_
_entity_poly.entity_id
_entity_poly.type
_entity_poly.pdbx_seq_one_letter_code
_entity_poly.pdbx_strand_id
1 'polypeptide(L)' 'MKCFERLVKDHITSTLPDTLDPLQFAYRPNRSTDNAISTTLHTSLTHLDKRNTYVRMLLFDYSSAFNPGS' A
#
# COMPACT_ATOMS: atom_id res chain seq x y z
N MET A 1 16.24 -14.07 17.05
CA MET A 1 16.74 -15.00 16.00
C MET A 1 16.42 -14.46 14.60
N LYS A 2 17.25 -13.55 14.07
CA LYS A 2 16.96 -12.89 12.78
C LYS A 2 17.07 -13.79 11.55
N CYS A 3 17.86 -14.87 11.61
CA CYS A 3 17.97 -15.84 10.53
C CYS A 3 16.66 -16.63 10.33
N PHE A 4 16.01 -17.02 11.43
CA PHE A 4 14.72 -17.73 11.37
C PHE A 4 13.61 -16.83 10.83
N GLU A 5 13.57 -15.56 11.23
CA GLU A 5 12.64 -14.57 10.70
C GLU A 5 12.75 -14.43 9.16
N ARG A 6 13.98 -14.41 8.62
CA ARG A 6 14.19 -14.37 7.16
C ARG A 6 13.67 -15.62 6.47
N LEU A 7 13.97 -16.80 7.01
CA LEU A 7 13.52 -18.08 6.46
C LEU A 7 11.99 -18.16 6.43
N VAL A 8 11.35 -17.81 7.54
CA VAL A 8 9.88 -17.80 7.65
C VAL A 8 9.27 -16.74 6.72
N LYS A 9 9.85 -15.53 6.65
CA LYS A 9 9.40 -14.50 5.71
C LYS A 9 9.41 -15.03 4.27
N ASP A 10 10.51 -15.61 3.83
CA ASP A 10 10.66 -16.08 2.45
C ASP A 10 9.62 -17.16 2.13
N HIS A 11 9.38 -18.10 3.05
CA HIS A 11 8.35 -19.12 2.93
C HIS A 11 6.92 -18.54 2.90
N ILE A 12 6.62 -17.55 3.76
CA ILE A 12 5.31 -16.89 3.74
C ILE A 12 5.12 -16.15 2.42
N THR A 13 6.12 -15.38 1.98
CA THR A 13 6.00 -14.60 0.74
C THR A 13 5.87 -15.46 -0.50
N SER A 14 6.44 -16.66 -0.52
CA SER A 14 6.31 -17.60 -1.65
C SER A 14 4.96 -18.33 -1.72
N THR A 15 4.19 -18.32 -0.62
CA THR A 15 2.84 -18.90 -0.58
C THR A 15 1.73 -17.87 -0.82
N LEU A 16 2.07 -16.58 -0.91
CA LEU A 16 1.12 -15.54 -1.28
C LEU A 16 0.68 -15.70 -2.74
N PRO A 17 -0.59 -15.39 -3.06
CA PRO A 17 -1.03 -15.36 -4.45
C PRO A 17 -0.27 -14.29 -5.24
N ASP A 18 -0.03 -14.56 -6.53
CA ASP A 18 0.61 -13.59 -7.45
C ASP A 18 -0.19 -12.29 -7.61
N THR A 19 -1.47 -12.34 -7.24
CA THR A 19 -2.41 -11.21 -7.29
C THR A 19 -2.59 -10.59 -5.91
N LEU A 20 -1.81 -9.55 -5.61
CA LEU A 20 -2.07 -8.62 -4.51
C LEU A 20 -2.90 -7.41 -5.01
N ASP A 21 -3.46 -6.65 -4.08
CA ASP A 21 -4.18 -5.41 -4.40
C ASP A 21 -3.29 -4.49 -5.28
N PRO A 22 -3.78 -4.03 -6.46
CA PRO A 22 -3.02 -3.14 -7.34
C PRO A 22 -2.55 -1.84 -6.68
N LEU A 23 -3.29 -1.33 -5.70
CA LEU A 23 -3.03 -0.11 -4.93
C LEU A 23 -2.31 -0.39 -3.58
N GLN A 24 -1.94 -1.64 -3.31
CA GLN A 24 -0.99 -1.93 -2.25
C GLN A 24 0.43 -1.59 -2.75
N PHE A 25 1.02 -0.54 -2.18
CA PHE A 25 2.39 -0.09 -2.49
C PHE A 25 3.41 -0.53 -1.43
N ALA A 26 2.99 -0.59 -0.16
CA ALA A 26 3.86 -1.00 0.94
C ALA A 26 4.12 -2.51 0.94
N TYR A 27 5.30 -2.91 1.44
CA TYR A 27 5.71 -4.31 1.63
C TYR A 27 5.66 -5.18 0.38
N ARG A 28 5.78 -4.59 -0.82
CA ARG A 28 5.84 -5.30 -2.09
C ARG A 28 7.15 -5.05 -2.82
N PRO A 29 7.72 -6.07 -3.48
CA PRO A 29 8.82 -5.86 -4.42
C PRO A 29 8.42 -4.88 -5.52
N ASN A 30 9.36 -4.05 -5.99
CA ASN A 30 9.18 -3.15 -7.13
C ASN A 30 8.04 -2.12 -6.97
N ARG A 31 7.72 -1.75 -5.73
CA ARG A 31 6.82 -0.65 -5.38
C ARG A 31 7.50 0.29 -4.39
N SER A 32 7.35 1.59 -4.62
CA SER A 32 7.89 2.64 -3.76
C SER A 32 6.79 3.59 -3.28
N THR A 33 7.16 4.46 -2.32
CA THR A 33 6.31 5.59 -1.89
C THR A 33 6.01 6.54 -3.05
N ASP A 34 6.94 6.71 -3.99
CA ASP A 34 6.74 7.55 -5.16
C ASP A 34 5.65 6.99 -6.08
N ASN A 35 5.55 5.67 -6.21
CA ASN A 35 4.47 5.05 -6.97
C ASN A 35 3.10 5.35 -6.33
N ALA A 36 3.01 5.34 -4.99
CA ALA A 36 1.79 5.67 -4.28
C ALA A 36 1.38 7.14 -4.48
N ILE A 37 2.35 8.06 -4.33
CA ILE A 37 2.13 9.51 -4.52
C ILE A 37 1.75 9.81 -5.96
N SER A 38 2.50 9.28 -6.93
CA SER A 38 2.24 9.48 -8.36
C SER A 38 0.86 8.95 -8.77
N THR A 39 0.48 7.76 -8.29
CA THR A 39 -0.85 7.19 -8.58
C THR A 39 -1.97 8.06 -7.99
N THR A 40 -1.81 8.51 -6.74
CA THR A 40 -2.81 9.35 -6.07
C THR A 40 -2.96 10.70 -6.76
N LEU A 41 -1.84 11.35 -7.11
CA LEU A 41 -1.82 12.62 -7.82
C LEU A 41 -2.42 12.49 -9.21
N HIS A 42 -1.97 11.50 -10.00
CA HIS A 42 -2.47 11.28 -11.35
C HIS A 42 -3.99 11.07 -11.34
N THR A 43 -4.48 10.16 -10.49
CA THR A 43 -5.92 9.88 -10.37
C THR A 43 -6.71 11.13 -9.98
N SER A 44 -6.19 11.92 -9.05
CA SER A 44 -6.85 13.15 -8.58
C SER A 44 -6.91 14.21 -9.67
N LEU A 45 -5.79 14.47 -10.35
CA LEU A 45 -5.70 15.48 -11.40
C LEU A 45 -6.56 15.10 -12.61
N THR A 46 -6.46 13.85 -13.08
CA THR A 46 -7.30 13.34 -14.18
C THR A 46 -8.79 13.43 -13.87
N HIS A 47 -9.18 13.31 -12.60
CA HIS A 47 -10.57 13.55 -12.19
C HIS A 47 -10.93 15.05 -12.26
N LEU A 48 -10.07 15.93 -11.75
CA LEU A 48 -10.27 17.38 -11.71
C LEU A 48 -10.24 18.06 -13.08
N ASP A 49 -9.66 17.42 -14.10
CA ASP A 49 -9.73 17.90 -15.50
C ASP A 49 -11.17 17.95 -16.04
N LYS A 50 -12.12 17.29 -15.37
CA LYS A 50 -13.55 17.32 -15.73
C LYS A 50 -14.24 18.53 -15.08
N ARG A 51 -15.04 19.24 -15.87
CA ARG A 51 -15.79 20.42 -15.40
C ARG A 51 -16.73 20.05 -14.25
N ASN A 52 -16.77 20.92 -13.24
CA ASN A 52 -17.67 20.80 -12.08
C ASN A 52 -17.45 19.52 -11.24
N THR A 53 -16.19 19.08 -11.11
CA THR A 53 -15.79 17.98 -10.23
C THR A 53 -14.93 18.47 -9.08
N TYR A 54 -14.80 17.65 -8.03
CA TYR A 54 -13.90 17.90 -6.90
C TYR A 54 -13.37 16.56 -6.38
N VAL A 55 -12.27 16.59 -5.62
CA VAL A 55 -11.69 15.42 -4.97
C VAL A 55 -11.73 15.62 -3.45
N ARG A 56 -12.09 14.57 -2.71
CA ARG A 56 -11.95 14.50 -1.24
C ARG A 56 -11.10 13.29 -0.91
N MET A 57 -10.09 13.48 -0.07
CA MET A 57 -9.25 12.40 0.42
C MET A 57 -9.55 12.15 1.89
N LEU A 58 -9.84 10.90 2.24
CA LEU A 58 -9.92 10.46 3.62
C LEU A 58 -8.57 9.86 4.00
N LEU A 59 -7.94 10.42 5.02
CA LEU A 59 -6.76 9.84 5.65
C LEU A 59 -7.21 9.10 6.90
N PHE A 60 -6.82 7.84 7.01
CA PHE A 60 -7.00 7.05 8.21
C PHE A 60 -5.73 6.25 8.47
N ASP A 61 -5.51 5.94 9.73
CA ASP A 61 -4.41 5.09 10.18
C ASP A 61 -4.90 4.20 11.32
N TYR A 62 -4.23 3.07 11.51
CA TYR A 62 -4.54 2.17 12.63
C TYR A 62 -3.86 2.69 13.89
N SER A 63 -4.61 2.87 14.98
CA SER A 63 -4.04 3.23 16.28
C SER A 63 -3.01 2.22 16.79
N SER A 64 -3.17 0.94 16.42
CA SER A 64 -2.15 -0.10 16.57
C SER A 64 -2.37 -1.22 15.55
N ALA A 65 -1.64 -1.17 14.43
CA ALA A 65 -1.76 -2.17 13.35
C ALA A 65 -1.22 -3.55 13.73
N PHE A 66 -0.18 -3.58 14.58
CA PHE A 66 0.55 -4.80 14.92
C PHE A 66 0.35 -5.26 16.37
N ASN A 67 -0.13 -4.38 17.26
CA ASN A 67 -0.38 -4.68 18.68
C ASN A 67 -1.78 -4.23 19.11
N PRO A 68 -2.87 -4.81 18.58
CA PRO A 68 -4.22 -4.41 18.93
C PRO A 68 -4.50 -4.77 20.40
N GLY A 69 -4.36 -3.80 21.31
CA GLY A 69 -4.58 -3.99 22.76
C GLY A 69 -3.57 -3.32 23.69
N SER A 70 -2.50 -2.70 23.16
CA SER A 70 -1.60 -1.81 23.91
C SER A 70 -2.13 -0.39 24.00
#